data_AF-A0A949CNZ1-F1
#
_entry.id   AF-A0A949CNZ1-F1
#
_cell.length_a   1.000
_cell.length_b   1.000
_cell.length_c   1.000
_cell.angle_alpha   90.00
_cell.angle_beta   90.00
_cell.angle_gamma   90.00
#
_symmetry.space_group_name_H-M   'P 1'
#
loop_
_entity.id
_entity.type
_entity.pdbx_description
1 polymer ?
#
loop_
_entity_poly.entity_id
_entity_poly.type
_entity_poly.pdbx_seq_one_letter_code
_entity_poly.pdbx_strand_id
1 'polypeptide(L)'
;ESGKLLQKALDTDVCPLRATTSIQNAIRGVARQRKSWLLDVDSMFMKPEKEGWEAADWFVDHVHPTILGHQRIGEQLADLLDSHLWFDSKKTDWRKSRGNSYRAHMAKLGAEYYIRGKQRLEGLMLWAHGRARTKTNKSQSNPSPTSGP
;
A
#
# COMPACT_ATOMS: atom_id res chain seq x y z
N GLU A 1 5.82 7.81 24.25
CA GLU A 1 6.25 9.15 23.75
C GLU A 1 6.48 9.19 22.23
N SER A 2 6.95 8.09 21.63
CA SER A 2 7.30 7.98 20.20
C SER A 2 6.22 8.41 19.21
N GLY A 3 4.93 8.14 19.49
CA GLY A 3 3.83 8.56 18.62
C GLY A 3 3.70 10.08 18.47
N LYS A 4 3.97 10.85 19.54
CA LYS A 4 3.94 12.32 19.50
C LYS A 4 5.10 12.89 18.67
N LEU A 5 6.27 12.26 18.75
CA LEU A 5 7.44 12.65 17.97
C LEU A 5 7.24 12.34 16.48
N LEU A 6 6.66 11.18 16.13
CA LEU A 6 6.28 10.86 14.76
C LEU A 6 5.30 11.90 14.22
N GLN A 7 4.22 12.20 14.96
CA GLN A 7 3.24 13.19 14.51
C GLN A 7 3.87 14.56 14.25
N LYS A 8 4.74 15.02 15.15
CA LYS A 8 5.47 16.27 14.98
C LYS A 8 6.34 16.24 13.73
N ALA A 9 7.08 15.15 13.51
CA ALA A 9 7.92 14.99 12.32
C ALA A 9 7.08 15.07 11.03
N LEU A 10 5.92 14.41 10.99
CA LEU A 10 5.00 14.46 9.85
C LEU A 10 4.46 15.87 9.60
N ASP A 11 4.10 16.59 10.65
CA ASP A 11 3.53 17.93 10.54
C ASP A 11 4.56 19.01 10.16
N THR A 12 5.85 18.75 10.43
CA THR A 12 6.95 19.66 10.09
C THR A 12 7.73 19.25 8.84
N ASP A 13 7.33 18.18 8.16
CA ASP A 13 7.97 17.75 6.92
C ASP A 13 7.76 18.81 5.84
N VAL A 14 8.86 19.22 5.20
CA VAL A 14 8.84 20.22 4.12
C VAL A 14 8.15 19.67 2.87
N CYS A 15 8.20 18.34 2.66
CA CYS A 15 7.54 17.66 1.55
C CYS A 15 6.78 16.42 2.07
N PRO A 16 5.62 16.62 2.72
CA PRO A 16 4.95 15.55 3.42
C PRO A 16 4.40 14.50 2.44
N LEU A 17 4.95 13.28 2.50
CA LEU A 17 4.43 12.11 1.78
C LEU A 17 3.24 11.45 2.51
N ARG A 18 3.03 11.81 3.78
CA ARG A 18 1.91 11.35 4.63
C ARG A 18 0.96 12.51 4.92
N ALA A 19 -0.29 12.18 5.19
CA ALA A 19 -1.29 13.17 5.60
C ALA A 19 -0.89 13.79 6.96
N THR A 20 -0.79 15.11 7.02
CA THR A 20 -0.53 15.85 8.26
C THR A 20 -1.75 15.80 9.19
N THR A 21 -1.58 16.18 10.45
CA THR A 21 -2.65 16.35 11.43
C THR A 21 -3.79 17.21 10.86
N SER A 22 -3.46 18.27 10.12
CA SER A 22 -4.46 19.15 9.51
C SER A 22 -5.32 18.42 8.48
N ILE A 23 -4.70 17.61 7.60
CA ILE A 23 -5.42 16.83 6.59
C ILE A 23 -6.29 15.76 7.27
N GLN A 24 -5.74 15.03 8.24
CA GLN A 24 -6.48 14.00 8.97
C GLN A 24 -7.70 14.60 9.70
N ASN A 25 -7.53 15.73 10.37
CA ASN A 25 -8.61 16.41 11.07
C ASN A 25 -9.66 16.98 10.11
N ALA A 26 -9.25 17.46 8.93
CA ALA A 26 -10.19 17.90 7.89
C ALA A 26 -11.06 16.74 7.39
N ILE A 27 -10.47 15.58 7.08
CA ILE A 27 -11.21 14.38 6.65
C ILE A 27 -12.19 13.92 7.74
N ARG A 28 -11.71 13.77 8.98
CA ARG A 28 -12.54 13.42 10.15
C ARG A 28 -13.68 14.44 10.37
N GLY A 29 -13.38 15.72 10.19
CA GLY A 29 -14.33 16.82 10.31
C GLY A 29 -15.44 16.74 9.26
N VAL A 30 -15.08 16.57 7.99
CA VAL A 30 -16.05 16.42 6.90
C VAL A 30 -16.91 15.18 7.09
N ALA A 31 -16.32 14.04 7.44
CA ALA A 31 -17.06 12.81 7.71
C ALA A 31 -18.12 13.02 8.81
N ARG A 32 -17.73 13.65 9.92
CA ARG A 32 -18.66 13.99 11.02
C ARG A 32 -19.77 14.94 10.57
N GLN A 33 -19.43 16.02 9.86
CA GLN A 33 -20.40 17.02 9.38
C GLN A 33 -21.42 16.42 8.41
N ARG A 34 -20.95 15.56 7.51
CA ARG A 34 -21.78 14.89 6.51
C ARG A 34 -22.47 13.63 7.04
N LYS A 35 -22.22 13.26 8.31
CA LYS A 35 -22.64 11.98 8.91
C LYS A 35 -22.25 10.80 8.03
N SER A 36 -21.11 10.91 7.35
CA SER A 36 -20.54 9.86 6.52
C SER A 36 -19.70 8.93 7.37
N TRP A 37 -19.71 7.66 7.03
CA TRP A 37 -18.87 6.69 7.70
C TRP A 37 -17.42 6.85 7.28
N LEU A 38 -16.52 6.67 8.24
CA LEU A 38 -15.09 6.81 8.04
C LEU A 38 -14.39 5.62 8.69
N LEU A 39 -13.71 4.83 7.87
CA LEU A 39 -12.71 3.90 8.36
C LEU A 39 -11.40 4.67 8.60
N ASP A 40 -11.13 5.01 9.86
CA ASP A 40 -9.91 5.75 10.25
C ASP A 40 -8.70 4.80 10.34
N VAL A 41 -8.13 4.50 9.17
CA VAL A 41 -6.98 3.59 9.00
C VAL A 41 -5.75 4.07 9.77
N ASP A 42 -5.56 5.39 9.86
CA ASP A 42 -4.46 6.00 10.60
C ASP A 42 -4.53 5.65 12.09
N SER A 43 -5.68 5.92 12.72
CA SER A 43 -5.90 5.55 14.13
C SER A 43 -5.83 4.04 14.37
N MET A 44 -6.24 3.23 13.39
CA MET A 44 -6.27 1.78 13.47
C MET A 44 -4.87 1.19 13.62
N PHE A 45 -3.90 1.69 12.85
CA PHE A 45 -2.51 1.21 12.90
C PHE A 45 -1.65 1.94 13.93
N MET A 46 -2.10 3.07 14.46
CA MET A 46 -1.39 3.82 15.51
C MET A 46 -1.75 3.41 16.95
N LYS A 47 -2.57 2.36 17.15
CA LYS A 47 -2.95 1.92 18.50
C LYS A 47 -1.72 1.46 19.32
N PRO A 48 -1.57 1.94 20.56
CA PRO A 48 -0.36 1.78 21.38
C PRO A 48 -0.16 0.37 21.97
N GLU A 49 -1.10 -0.57 21.78
CA GLU A 49 -0.99 -1.91 22.36
C GLU A 49 0.14 -2.75 21.74
N LYS A 50 0.71 -2.31 20.63
CA LYS A 50 1.92 -2.87 20.01
C LYS A 50 2.94 -1.75 19.80
N GLU A 51 3.61 -1.36 20.87
CA GLU A 51 4.75 -0.44 20.78
C GLU A 51 5.92 -1.10 20.05
N GLY A 52 6.39 -0.44 18.98
CA GLY A 52 7.67 -0.74 18.34
C GLY A 52 7.64 -1.96 17.41
N TRP A 53 8.30 -1.81 16.25
CA TRP A 53 8.63 -2.83 15.22
C TRP A 53 7.51 -3.74 14.65
N GLU A 54 6.43 -4.05 15.36
CA GLU A 54 5.29 -4.86 14.89
C GLU A 54 4.40 -4.11 13.87
N ALA A 55 4.61 -2.80 13.71
CA ALA A 55 4.11 -2.04 12.57
C ALA A 55 4.78 -2.45 11.24
N ALA A 56 5.98 -3.07 11.28
CA ALA A 56 6.74 -3.44 10.09
C ALA A 56 6.05 -4.52 9.25
N ASP A 57 5.25 -5.40 9.85
CA ASP A 57 4.55 -6.45 9.09
C ASP A 57 3.35 -5.90 8.29
N TRP A 58 2.83 -4.74 8.70
CA TRP A 58 1.66 -4.12 8.06
C TRP A 58 2.03 -3.22 6.91
N PHE A 59 3.28 -2.74 6.81
CA PHE A 59 3.70 -1.82 5.76
C PHE A 59 5.02 -2.25 5.10
N VAL A 60 5.09 -2.16 3.77
CA VAL A 60 6.30 -2.46 2.98
C VAL A 60 7.37 -1.40 3.20
N ASP A 61 6.94 -0.16 3.41
CA ASP A 61 7.77 0.99 3.78
C ASP A 61 7.02 1.82 4.84
N HIS A 62 7.40 3.06 5.06
CA HIS A 62 6.65 3.92 5.96
C HIS A 62 5.38 4.50 5.33
N VAL A 63 4.75 3.97 4.29
CA VAL A 63 3.50 4.53 3.72
C VAL A 63 2.57 3.43 3.24
N HIS A 64 3.10 2.47 2.49
CA HIS A 64 2.35 1.48 1.72
C HIS A 64 2.10 0.21 2.54
N PRO A 65 0.86 -0.24 2.70
CA PRO A 65 0.57 -1.48 3.37
C PRO A 65 1.17 -2.70 2.66
N THR A 66 1.54 -3.74 3.42
CA THR A 66 1.80 -5.06 2.87
C THR A 66 0.50 -5.71 2.40
N ILE A 67 0.59 -6.89 1.78
CA ILE A 67 -0.59 -7.71 1.48
C ILE A 67 -1.40 -7.96 2.76
N LEU A 68 -0.75 -8.27 3.88
CA LEU A 68 -1.41 -8.48 5.16
C LEU A 68 -2.05 -7.18 5.68
N GLY A 69 -1.37 -6.05 5.50
CA GLY A 69 -1.92 -4.72 5.81
C GLY A 69 -3.18 -4.41 5.02
N HIS A 70 -3.18 -4.68 3.71
CA HIS A 70 -4.35 -4.53 2.85
C HIS A 70 -5.49 -5.47 3.27
N GLN A 71 -5.19 -6.73 3.61
CA GLN A 71 -6.19 -7.66 4.13
C GLN A 71 -6.82 -7.13 5.42
N ARG A 72 -6.00 -6.62 6.36
CA ARG A 72 -6.48 -6.04 7.63
C ARG A 72 -7.40 -4.82 7.40
N ILE A 73 -7.04 -3.92 6.48
CA ILE A 73 -7.89 -2.79 6.09
C ILE A 73 -9.22 -3.31 5.51
N GLY A 74 -9.16 -4.30 4.61
CA GLY A 74 -10.34 -4.89 3.98
C GLY A 74 -11.28 -5.56 4.98
N GLU A 75 -10.76 -6.25 5.98
CA GLU A 75 -11.55 -6.84 7.07
C GLU A 75 -12.31 -5.77 7.86
N GLN A 76 -11.62 -4.70 8.24
CA GLN A 76 -12.23 -3.62 9.03
C GLN A 76 -13.23 -2.80 8.21
N LEU A 77 -13.00 -2.67 6.90
CA LEU A 77 -13.99 -2.13 5.99
C LEU A 77 -15.23 -3.04 5.92
N ALA A 78 -15.04 -4.35 5.76
CA ALA A 78 -16.15 -5.30 5.74
C ALA A 78 -16.95 -5.29 7.05
N ASP A 79 -16.29 -5.20 8.20
CA ASP A 79 -16.93 -5.00 9.52
C ASP A 79 -17.77 -3.71 9.56
N LEU A 80 -17.23 -2.59 9.06
CA LEU A 80 -17.93 -1.32 9.00
C LEU A 80 -19.19 -1.42 8.14
N LEU A 81 -19.09 -2.04 6.97
CA LEU A 81 -20.23 -2.22 6.05
C LEU A 81 -21.30 -3.17 6.63
N ASP A 82 -20.86 -4.25 7.28
CA ASP A 82 -21.74 -5.21 7.97
C ASP A 82 -22.52 -4.55 9.11
N SER A 83 -21.86 -3.74 9.94
CA SER A 83 -22.49 -3.01 11.05
C SER A 83 -23.60 -2.03 10.61
N HIS A 84 -23.58 -1.64 9.34
CA HIS A 84 -24.55 -0.75 8.72
C HIS A 84 -25.51 -1.46 7.75
N LEU A 85 -25.58 -2.80 7.83
CA LEU A 85 -26.51 -3.65 7.08
C LEU A 85 -26.43 -3.45 5.55
N TRP A 86 -25.28 -3.03 5.03
CA TRP A 86 -25.07 -2.94 3.57
C TRP A 86 -25.04 -4.30 2.89
N PHE A 87 -24.84 -5.36 3.67
CA PHE A 87 -24.94 -6.74 3.20
C PHE A 87 -25.72 -7.57 4.22
N ASP A 88 -26.44 -8.58 3.72
CA ASP A 88 -27.09 -9.58 4.55
C ASP A 88 -26.03 -10.56 5.08
N SER A 89 -25.32 -10.20 6.14
CA SER A 89 -24.29 -11.04 6.76
C SER A 89 -24.83 -12.36 7.31
N LYS A 90 -26.16 -12.50 7.47
CA LYS A 90 -26.79 -13.78 7.81
C LYS A 90 -26.71 -14.79 6.66
N LYS A 91 -26.54 -14.33 5.40
CA LYS A 91 -26.39 -15.21 4.23
C LYS A 91 -24.95 -15.62 3.95
N THR A 92 -23.95 -14.89 4.46
CA THR A 92 -22.55 -15.22 4.19
C THR A 92 -21.67 -14.77 5.35
N ASP A 93 -21.14 -15.74 6.09
CA ASP A 93 -20.08 -15.51 7.08
C ASP A 93 -18.76 -15.25 6.34
N TRP A 94 -18.57 -13.99 5.92
CA TRP A 94 -17.40 -13.56 5.17
C TRP A 94 -16.11 -13.78 5.97
N ARG A 95 -16.17 -13.77 7.31
CA ARG A 95 -15.00 -14.00 8.18
C ARG A 95 -14.51 -15.44 8.05
N LYS A 96 -15.41 -16.42 7.89
CA LYS A 96 -15.04 -17.81 7.61
C LYS A 96 -14.47 -18.01 6.20
N SER A 97 -14.98 -17.28 5.21
CA SER A 97 -14.58 -17.47 3.81
C SER A 97 -13.38 -16.61 3.36
N ARG A 98 -12.99 -15.58 4.12
CA ARG A 98 -11.93 -14.61 3.74
C ARG A 98 -10.61 -15.27 3.32
N GLY A 99 -10.17 -16.31 4.04
CA GLY A 99 -8.92 -17.01 3.73
C GLY A 99 -8.97 -17.72 2.37
N ASN A 100 -10.11 -18.31 2.02
CA ASN A 100 -10.34 -18.88 0.69
C ASN A 100 -10.38 -17.78 -0.37
N SER A 101 -11.05 -16.67 -0.11
CA SER A 101 -11.11 -15.53 -1.04
C SER A 101 -9.73 -14.94 -1.31
N TYR A 102 -8.88 -14.79 -0.30
CA TYR A 102 -7.49 -14.33 -0.46
C TYR A 102 -6.67 -15.30 -1.31
N ARG A 103 -6.72 -16.59 -1.00
CA ARG A 103 -6.02 -17.62 -1.79
C ARG A 103 -6.51 -17.66 -3.23
N ALA A 104 -7.82 -17.63 -3.44
CA ALA A 104 -8.42 -17.65 -4.77
C ALA A 104 -8.04 -16.40 -5.58
N HIS A 105 -7.97 -15.23 -4.95
CA HIS A 105 -7.48 -14.03 -5.62
C HIS A 105 -6.00 -14.14 -5.99
N MET A 106 -5.15 -14.57 -5.06
CA MET A 106 -3.71 -14.74 -5.32
C MET A 106 -3.44 -15.79 -6.40
N ALA A 107 -4.22 -16.86 -6.45
CA ALA A 107 -4.11 -17.89 -7.48
C ALA A 107 -4.48 -17.39 -8.89
N LYS A 108 -5.28 -16.31 -9.01
CA LYS A 108 -5.57 -15.67 -10.30
C LYS A 108 -4.39 -14.82 -10.80
N LEU A 109 -3.47 -14.43 -9.91
CA LEU A 109 -2.28 -13.70 -10.30
C LEU A 109 -1.26 -14.70 -10.89
N GLY A 110 -1.20 -14.76 -12.21
CA GLY A 110 -0.22 -15.60 -12.92
C GLY A 110 1.23 -15.18 -12.66
N ALA A 111 2.19 -16.01 -13.09
CA ALA A 111 3.63 -15.77 -12.90
C ALA A 111 4.08 -14.39 -13.43
N GLU A 112 3.44 -13.92 -14.50
CA GLU A 112 3.68 -12.63 -15.15
C GLU A 112 3.42 -11.44 -14.22
N TYR A 113 2.47 -11.57 -13.29
CA TYR A 113 2.23 -10.54 -12.28
C TYR A 113 3.50 -10.33 -11.43
N TYR A 114 4.07 -11.42 -10.92
CA TYR A 114 5.26 -11.38 -10.06
C TYR A 114 6.51 -10.95 -10.83
N ILE A 115 6.68 -11.41 -12.07
CA ILE A 115 7.80 -11.00 -12.94
C ILE A 115 7.74 -9.49 -13.18
N ARG A 116 6.57 -8.95 -13.57
CA ARG A 116 6.41 -7.50 -13.75
C ARG A 116 6.60 -6.73 -12.45
N GLY A 117 6.16 -7.28 -11.32
CA GLY A 117 6.41 -6.71 -9.99
C GLY A 117 7.90 -6.53 -9.73
N LYS A 118 8.70 -7.58 -9.95
CA LYS A 118 10.17 -7.52 -9.80
C LYS A 118 10.82 -6.49 -10.73
N GLN A 119 10.46 -6.49 -12.02
CA GLN A 119 10.99 -5.52 -12.98
C GLN A 119 10.66 -4.07 -12.60
N ARG A 120 9.45 -3.81 -12.09
CA ARG A 120 9.06 -2.47 -11.61
C ARG A 120 9.83 -2.07 -10.36
N LEU A 121 10.04 -2.99 -9.42
CA LEU A 121 10.85 -2.75 -8.23
C LEU A 121 12.29 -2.41 -8.61
N GLU A 122 12.90 -3.16 -9.52
CA GLU A 122 14.24 -2.86 -10.05
C GLU A 122 14.30 -1.48 -10.69
N GLY A 123 13.30 -1.11 -11.50
CA GLY A 123 13.18 0.21 -12.09
C GLY A 123 13.06 1.33 -11.06
N LEU A 124 12.25 1.12 -10.01
CA LEU A 124 12.10 2.06 -8.90
C LEU A 124 13.43 2.23 -8.14
N MET A 125 14.12 1.13 -7.86
CA MET A 125 15.44 1.16 -7.21
C MET A 125 16.44 1.94 -8.07
N LEU A 126 16.50 1.69 -9.37
CA LEU A 126 17.35 2.44 -10.29
C LEU A 126 17.01 3.93 -10.29
N TRP A 127 15.73 4.30 -10.29
CA TRP A 127 15.29 5.69 -10.20
C TRP A 127 15.74 6.35 -8.89
N ALA A 128 15.54 5.69 -7.75
CA ALA A 128 15.93 6.21 -6.44
C ALA A 128 17.45 6.45 -6.33
N HIS A 129 18.26 5.67 -7.06
CA HIS A 129 19.72 5.86 -7.13
C HIS A 129 20.17 6.88 -8.21
N GLY A 130 19.24 7.60 -8.86
CA GLY A 130 19.54 8.53 -9.95
C GLY A 130 19.92 7.86 -11.28
N ARG A 131 19.64 6.56 -11.44
CA ARG A 131 20.03 5.71 -12.59
C ARG A 131 18.86 5.37 -13.51
N ALA A 132 17.75 6.10 -13.44
CA ALA A 132 16.54 5.85 -14.24
C ALA A 132 16.78 5.80 -15.77
N ARG A 133 17.84 6.45 -16.27
CA ARG A 133 18.14 6.61 -17.70
C ARG A 133 19.24 5.71 -18.25
N THR A 134 19.89 4.85 -17.46
CA THR A 134 20.88 3.90 -18.00
C THR A 134 20.19 2.67 -18.61
N LYS A 135 19.32 2.88 -19.60
CA LYS A 135 19.28 1.94 -20.72
C LYS A 135 20.42 2.37 -21.62
N THR A 136 21.61 1.82 -21.40
CA THR A 136 22.63 1.84 -22.44
C THR A 136 21.98 1.20 -23.67
N ASN A 137 21.69 2.02 -24.67
CA ASN A 137 21.57 1.55 -26.04
C ASN A 137 22.88 0.82 -26.34
N LYS A 138 22.93 -0.49 -26.10
CA LYS A 138 23.78 -1.36 -26.90
C LYS A 138 23.12 -1.33 -28.28
N SER A 139 23.47 -0.29 -29.04
CA SER A 139 23.31 -0.31 -30.48
C SER A 139 23.81 -1.65 -30.95
N GLN A 140 22.93 -2.40 -31.61
CA GLN A 140 23.33 -3.48 -32.49
C GLN A 140 24.39 -2.91 -33.43
N SER A 141 25.67 -3.21 -33.17
CA SER A 141 26.72 -3.06 -34.16
C SER A 141 26.46 -4.15 -35.19
N ASN A 142 25.76 -3.79 -36.27
CA ASN A 142 25.73 -4.61 -37.47
C ASN A 142 27.18 -4.83 -37.93
N PRO A 143 27.59 -6.06 -38.26
CA PRO A 143 28.89 -6.27 -38.90
C PRO A 143 28.86 -5.62 -40.29
N SER A 144 29.87 -4.80 -40.58
CA SER A 144 30.09 -4.21 -41.90
C SER A 144 30.30 -5.30 -42.95
N PRO A 145 29.78 -5.13 -44.19
CA PRO A 145 30.01 -6.12 -45.24
C PRO A 145 31.46 -6.05 -45.70
N THR A 146 32.14 -7.19 -45.66
CA THR A 146 33.45 -7.39 -46.30
C THR A 146 33.33 -7.14 -47.80
N SER A 147 33.99 -6.09 -48.30
CA SER A 147 34.34 -5.96 -49.72
C SER A 147 35.54 -6.86 -49.99
N GLY A 148 35.32 -7.98 -50.68
CA GLY A 148 36.41 -8.75 -51.28
C GLY A 148 36.83 -8.15 -52.62
N PRO A 149 38.09 -8.35 -53.05
CA PRO A 149 38.41 -8.49 -54.48
C PRO A 149 37.99 -9.87 -55.00
#